data_AF-A0A6I8NWV3-F1
#
_entry.id   AF-A0A6I8NWV3-F1
#
_cell.length_a   1.000
_cell.length_b   1.000
_cell.length_c   1.000
_cell.angle_alpha   90.00
_cell.angle_beta   90.00
_cell.angle_gamma   90.00
#
_symmetry.space_group_name_H-M   'P 1'
#
loop_
_entity.id
_entity.type
_entity.pdbx_description
1 polymer ?
#
loop_
_entity_poly.entity_id
_entity_poly.type
_entity_poly.pdbx_seq_one_letter_code
_entity_poly.pdbx_strand_id
1 'polypeptide(L)'
;MESSKKKSELEKRDRLELENRRKNVFVTQLGEHREEEKEDLASIPIISEDPGKILMSSANTLQRTLVLKAQVEVHHMNEALASKRREFQSRMEAVAQRRAELEKRQQDNQERALQVDKLRKDRDLKRSWVMQKCQAEARQNEIKQGEIDELVQELERLQVRQKQLQKKVAKNKMFEDYLMKTINQLPEENQDGERSCPIKAIIQRHEILSASNSDLARTLATLSDLHEKVQLELEALRLEHETQRLVLTSELSQLQRQRDNMKEKNKELELNINHNKGHFIFQSGERGSLLLAIADLAERCYVERYGPLQEMGLFSKLDMIQEFMTEKMEIEKLTTQPGGCRTSRPRPRGSPRRQKVGPGREKQQSDGPRGRKSSPFKMQAGLGFSTPPSPNRLDC
;
A
#
# COMPACT_ATOMS: atom_id res chain seq x y z
N MET A 1 -7.88 14.58 46.07
CA MET A 1 -7.28 15.26 47.24
C MET A 1 -6.03 14.49 47.72
N GLU A 2 -4.94 14.50 46.95
CA GLU A 2 -3.65 13.94 47.40
C GLU A 2 -2.44 14.87 47.14
N SER A 3 -2.64 15.93 46.36
CA SER A 3 -1.63 16.99 46.14
C SER A 3 -1.26 17.78 47.42
N SER A 4 -2.13 17.73 48.45
CA SER A 4 -1.95 18.50 49.70
C SER A 4 -1.24 17.76 50.82
N LYS A 5 -0.88 16.47 50.66
CA LYS A 5 -0.19 15.68 51.70
C LYS A 5 1.30 15.40 51.46
N LYS A 6 1.86 15.81 50.31
CA LYS A 6 3.31 15.74 50.02
C LYS A 6 4.04 17.08 50.06
N LYS A 7 3.34 18.19 50.34
CA LYS A 7 3.94 19.52 50.53
C LYS A 7 4.46 19.80 51.94
N SER A 8 4.17 18.94 52.93
CA SER A 8 4.50 19.18 54.35
C SER A 8 5.71 18.41 54.88
N GLU A 9 6.37 17.56 54.07
CA GLU A 9 7.54 16.77 54.51
C GLU A 9 8.87 17.15 53.84
N LEU A 10 8.87 18.09 52.88
CA LEU A 10 10.10 18.55 52.20
C LEU A 10 10.63 19.91 52.69
N GLU A 11 9.99 20.54 53.68
CA GLU A 11 10.36 21.86 54.22
C GLU A 11 11.04 21.80 55.61
N LYS A 12 11.56 20.63 56.02
CA LYS A 12 12.13 20.42 57.38
C LYS A 12 13.55 19.83 57.45
N ARG A 13 14.27 19.76 56.33
CA ARG A 13 15.70 19.35 56.22
C ARG A 13 16.33 20.14 55.06
N ASP A 14 17.33 21.00 55.21
CA ASP A 14 18.19 21.26 56.37
C ASP A 14 18.42 22.77 56.60
N ARG A 15 18.27 23.18 57.86
CA ARG A 15 18.63 24.51 58.37
C ARG A 15 20.08 24.45 58.87
N LEU A 16 20.96 25.30 58.37
CA LEU A 16 22.28 25.52 58.96
C LEU A 16 22.17 26.49 60.13
N GLU A 17 21.96 25.98 61.34
CA GLU A 17 21.96 26.77 62.57
C GLU A 17 23.39 26.87 63.12
N LEU A 18 23.96 28.08 63.11
CA LEU A 18 25.29 28.40 63.64
C LEU A 18 25.24 28.51 65.17
N GLU A 19 25.40 27.39 65.89
CA GLU A 19 25.60 27.41 67.33
C GLU A 19 27.08 27.62 67.70
N ASN A 20 27.41 28.81 68.18
CA ASN A 20 28.72 29.13 68.74
C ASN A 20 28.70 28.94 70.26
N ARG A 21 29.18 27.79 70.76
CA ARG A 21 29.27 27.50 72.21
C ARG A 21 30.63 26.96 72.63
N ARG A 22 31.45 27.86 73.21
CA ARG A 22 32.56 27.48 74.09
C ARG A 22 32.04 26.73 75.32
N LYS A 23 32.76 25.72 75.80
CA LYS A 23 33.29 25.62 77.19
C LYS A 23 33.99 24.30 77.50
N ASN A 24 35.26 24.42 77.88
CA ASN A 24 35.92 23.84 79.05
C ASN A 24 35.44 22.46 79.54
N VAL A 25 36.29 21.43 79.42
CA VAL A 25 36.14 20.15 80.13
C VAL A 25 37.52 19.66 80.64
N PHE A 26 37.59 19.52 81.96
CA PHE A 26 38.60 18.92 82.85
C PHE A 26 40.09 19.30 82.80
N VAL A 27 40.47 19.97 83.89
CA VAL A 27 41.80 19.99 84.49
C VAL A 27 41.98 18.75 85.38
N THR A 28 43.09 18.04 85.22
CA THR A 28 43.74 17.25 86.29
C THR A 28 45.19 17.71 86.36
N GLN A 29 45.64 18.19 87.52
CA GLN A 29 46.96 18.79 87.74
C GLN A 29 48.01 17.76 88.19
N LEU A 30 49.29 18.18 88.12
CA LEU A 30 50.52 17.51 88.61
C LEU A 30 50.94 16.30 87.73
N GLY A 31 52.12 16.22 87.09
CA GLY A 31 53.31 17.07 86.95
C GLY A 31 54.27 16.42 85.91
N GLU A 32 55.51 16.86 85.59
CA GLU A 32 56.33 18.02 86.03
C GLU A 32 57.17 18.58 84.84
N HIS A 33 58.48 18.85 85.02
CA HIS A 33 59.41 19.51 84.07
C HIS A 33 60.13 18.60 83.05
N ARG A 34 60.39 19.14 81.85
CA ARG A 34 61.73 19.40 81.21
C ARG A 34 61.53 20.04 79.82
N GLU A 35 62.10 21.23 79.57
CA GLU A 35 63.40 21.45 78.87
C GLU A 35 63.37 20.89 77.43
N GLU A 36 63.13 21.75 76.44
CA GLU A 36 64.16 22.47 75.65
C GLU A 36 65.05 21.55 74.81
N GLU A 37 64.83 21.56 73.49
CA GLU A 37 65.91 21.44 72.49
C GLU A 37 65.45 22.01 71.14
N LYS A 38 66.31 22.80 70.50
CA LYS A 38 66.18 23.30 69.13
C LYS A 38 67.31 22.70 68.31
N GLU A 39 67.01 21.92 67.28
CA GLU A 39 67.96 21.63 66.19
C GLU A 39 67.28 21.75 64.82
N ASP A 40 67.24 22.99 64.35
CA ASP A 40 67.82 23.45 63.09
C ASP A 40 67.98 22.51 61.86
N LEU A 41 67.58 23.10 60.72
CA LEU A 41 68.20 23.00 59.38
C LEU A 41 68.00 21.74 58.53
N ALA A 42 66.94 21.80 57.70
CA ALA A 42 67.07 21.64 56.25
C ALA A 42 65.91 22.32 55.49
N SER A 43 65.81 23.65 55.55
CA SER A 43 64.93 24.40 54.63
C SER A 43 65.48 24.31 53.21
N ILE A 44 65.07 23.27 52.48
CA ILE A 44 65.23 23.21 51.03
C ILE A 44 64.59 24.48 50.46
N PRO A 45 65.31 25.33 49.71
CA PRO A 45 64.71 26.52 49.12
C PRO A 45 63.64 26.06 48.14
N ILE A 46 62.37 26.31 48.49
CA ILE A 46 61.26 26.17 47.57
C ILE A 46 61.48 27.23 46.50
N ILE A 47 62.00 26.80 45.35
CA ILE A 47 62.14 27.66 44.19
C ILE A 47 60.71 28.03 43.77
N SER A 48 60.29 29.24 44.11
CA SER A 48 58.96 29.80 43.83
C SER A 48 58.76 30.17 42.35
N GLU A 49 59.62 29.65 41.47
CA GLU A 49 59.59 29.90 40.04
C GLU A 49 58.81 28.81 39.32
N ASP A 50 58.08 29.24 38.29
CA ASP A 50 57.35 28.38 37.38
C ASP A 50 58.29 27.32 36.77
N PRO A 51 58.06 26.00 36.94
CA PRO A 51 59.00 24.95 36.50
C PRO A 51 59.38 25.02 35.02
N GLY A 52 58.58 25.69 34.18
CA GLY A 52 58.90 25.96 32.78
C GLY A 52 60.04 26.96 32.55
N LYS A 53 60.32 27.90 33.48
CA LYS A 53 61.34 28.94 33.29
C LYS A 53 62.77 28.46 33.56
N ILE A 54 62.93 27.55 34.52
CA ILE A 54 64.24 26.95 34.87
C ILE A 54 64.79 26.09 33.71
N LEU A 55 63.92 25.56 32.85
CA LEU A 55 64.26 24.62 31.77
C LEU A 55 64.61 25.28 30.44
N MET A 56 64.36 26.58 30.29
CA MET A 56 64.77 27.32 29.09
C MET A 56 66.24 27.76 29.14
N SER A 57 66.91 27.56 30.28
CA SER A 57 68.33 27.84 30.46
C SER A 57 69.09 26.60 30.94
N SER A 58 69.68 25.86 30.00
CA SER A 58 71.08 25.42 30.07
C SER A 58 71.38 24.29 29.08
N ALA A 59 72.56 24.34 28.48
CA ALA A 59 73.18 23.19 27.82
C ALA A 59 73.67 22.09 28.81
N ASN A 60 73.42 22.26 30.11
CA ASN A 60 74.00 21.49 31.22
C ASN A 60 72.95 20.92 32.21
N THR A 61 71.68 20.78 31.82
CA THR A 61 70.70 20.08 32.66
C THR A 61 70.97 18.57 32.62
N LEU A 62 71.25 17.96 33.79
CA LEU A 62 71.47 16.51 33.89
C LEU A 62 70.28 15.72 33.33
N GLN A 63 70.55 14.76 32.43
CA GLN A 63 69.52 13.94 31.75
C GLN A 63 68.51 13.31 32.72
N ARG A 64 68.96 12.92 33.92
CA ARG A 64 68.12 12.36 34.99
C ARG A 64 66.98 13.29 35.42
N THR A 65 67.20 14.61 35.48
CA THR A 65 66.18 15.59 35.88
C THR A 65 65.13 15.80 34.78
N LEU A 66 65.56 15.78 33.51
CA LEU A 66 64.63 15.82 32.37
C LEU A 66 63.75 14.57 32.31
N VAL A 67 64.33 13.38 32.57
CA VAL A 67 63.58 12.12 32.68
C VAL A 67 62.61 12.15 33.85
N LEU A 68 62.99 12.67 35.01
CA LEU A 68 62.09 12.83 36.17
C LEU A 68 60.93 13.79 35.85
N LYS A 69 61.18 14.91 35.16
CA LYS A 69 60.09 15.81 34.74
C LYS A 69 59.13 15.12 33.76
N ALA A 70 59.65 14.42 32.75
CA ALA A 70 58.83 13.66 31.82
C ALA A 70 58.01 12.57 32.55
N GLN A 71 58.57 11.92 33.58
CA GLN A 71 57.82 11.00 34.43
C GLN A 71 56.70 11.71 35.22
N VAL A 72 56.97 12.85 35.85
CA VAL A 72 55.95 13.63 36.59
C VAL A 72 54.84 14.14 35.66
N GLU A 73 55.18 14.63 34.47
CA GLU A 73 54.21 15.02 33.44
C GLU A 73 53.37 13.83 32.98
N VAL A 74 53.98 12.66 32.74
CA VAL A 74 53.28 11.42 32.41
C VAL A 74 52.38 10.95 33.57
N HIS A 75 52.82 11.04 34.83
CA HIS A 75 51.98 10.73 36.00
C HIS A 75 50.78 11.67 36.10
N HIS A 76 50.99 12.98 35.98
CA HIS A 76 49.92 13.98 36.02
C HIS A 76 48.92 13.79 34.85
N MET A 77 49.40 13.51 33.64
CA MET A 77 48.56 13.17 32.50
C MET A 77 47.79 11.86 32.73
N ASN A 78 48.41 10.84 33.33
CA ASN A 78 47.75 9.59 33.68
C ASN A 78 46.65 9.79 34.74
N GLU A 79 46.86 10.65 35.74
CA GLU A 79 45.86 10.98 36.77
C GLU A 79 44.68 11.78 36.20
N ALA A 80 44.96 12.77 35.35
CA ALA A 80 43.94 13.53 34.63
C ALA A 80 43.10 12.61 33.71
N LEU A 81 43.77 11.72 32.98
CA LEU A 81 43.15 10.74 32.09
C LEU A 81 42.35 9.68 32.88
N ALA A 82 42.84 9.22 34.03
CA ALA A 82 42.09 8.34 34.93
C ALA A 82 40.85 9.03 35.51
N SER A 83 40.94 10.33 35.83
CA SER A 83 39.80 11.13 36.28
C SER A 83 38.76 11.31 35.18
N LYS A 84 39.18 11.60 33.94
CA LYS A 84 38.28 11.67 32.78
C LYS A 84 37.66 10.32 32.41
N ARG A 85 38.39 9.21 32.57
CA ARG A 85 37.84 7.85 32.45
C ARG A 85 36.74 7.59 33.48
N ARG A 86 36.94 7.95 34.75
CA ARG A 86 35.92 7.83 35.81
C ARG A 86 34.69 8.71 35.55
N GLU A 87 34.88 9.97 35.13
CA GLU A 87 33.78 10.85 34.72
C GLU A 87 32.98 10.26 33.56
N PHE A 88 33.66 9.70 32.55
CA PHE A 88 33.01 9.07 31.40
C PHE A 88 32.25 7.80 31.79
N GLN A 89 32.84 6.94 32.63
CA GLN A 89 32.18 5.74 33.16
C GLN A 89 30.90 6.09 33.91
N SER A 90 30.95 7.04 34.86
CA SER A 90 29.78 7.50 35.60
C SER A 90 28.68 8.09 34.69
N ARG A 91 29.06 8.84 33.64
CA ARG A 91 28.10 9.33 32.63
C ARG A 91 27.49 8.20 31.80
N MET A 92 28.27 7.20 31.42
CA MET A 92 27.80 6.04 30.67
C MET A 92 26.84 5.19 31.51
N GLU A 93 27.14 4.97 32.79
CA GLU A 93 26.25 4.30 33.75
C GLU A 93 24.94 5.05 33.94
N ALA A 94 24.98 6.37 34.14
CA ALA A 94 23.78 7.19 34.25
C ALA A 94 22.92 7.18 32.97
N VAL A 95 23.55 7.12 31.79
CA VAL A 95 22.84 6.95 30.51
C VAL A 95 22.26 5.54 30.38
N ALA A 96 22.98 4.49 30.80
CA ALA A 96 22.49 3.12 30.79
C ALA A 96 21.28 2.93 31.72
N GLN A 97 21.34 3.48 32.94
CA GLN A 97 20.21 3.50 33.88
C GLN A 97 18.99 4.21 33.30
N ARG A 98 19.17 5.40 32.71
CA ARG A 98 18.08 6.14 32.05
C ARG A 98 17.49 5.39 30.87
N ARG A 99 18.29 4.67 30.08
CA ARG A 99 17.80 3.82 28.98
C ARG A 99 16.94 2.67 29.52
N ALA A 100 17.43 1.93 30.53
CA ALA A 100 16.67 0.85 31.16
C ALA A 100 15.35 1.33 31.79
N GLU A 101 15.36 2.51 32.45
CA GLU A 101 14.13 3.14 32.95
C GLU A 101 13.14 3.50 31.83
N LEU A 102 13.62 4.05 30.71
CA LEU A 102 12.77 4.42 29.58
C LEU A 102 12.20 3.19 28.88
N GLU A 103 13.00 2.14 28.68
CA GLU A 103 12.56 0.85 28.13
C GLU A 103 11.48 0.21 29.00
N LYS A 104 11.68 0.18 30.32
CA LYS A 104 10.65 -0.30 31.27
C LYS A 104 9.37 0.54 31.19
N ARG A 105 9.47 1.88 31.20
CA ARG A 105 8.30 2.76 31.05
C ARG A 105 7.60 2.56 29.69
N GLN A 106 8.34 2.26 28.64
CA GLN A 106 7.81 1.95 27.32
C GLN A 106 7.03 0.63 27.32
N GLN A 107 7.57 -0.41 27.97
CA GLN A 107 6.87 -1.69 28.18
C GLN A 107 5.60 -1.50 29.03
N ASP A 108 5.70 -0.84 30.19
CA ASP A 108 4.55 -0.50 31.05
C ASP A 108 3.45 0.24 30.27
N ASN A 109 3.82 1.17 29.39
CA ASN A 109 2.88 1.92 28.56
C ASN A 109 2.26 1.06 27.44
N GLN A 110 3.03 0.15 26.83
CA GLN A 110 2.52 -0.81 25.84
C GLN A 110 1.52 -1.78 26.48
N GLU A 111 1.82 -2.31 27.67
CA GLU A 111 0.91 -3.18 28.41
C GLU A 111 -0.40 -2.46 28.78
N ARG A 112 -0.31 -1.22 29.27
CA ARG A 112 -1.49 -0.38 29.55
C ARG A 112 -2.32 -0.10 28.31
N ALA A 113 -1.68 0.17 27.17
CA ALA A 113 -2.39 0.36 25.90
C ALA A 113 -3.15 -0.92 25.50
N LEU A 114 -2.51 -2.09 25.59
CA LEU A 114 -3.16 -3.38 25.34
C LEU A 114 -4.32 -3.67 26.30
N GLN A 115 -4.21 -3.29 27.57
CA GLN A 115 -5.30 -3.41 28.54
C GLN A 115 -6.48 -2.48 28.19
N VAL A 116 -6.21 -1.22 27.83
CA VAL A 116 -7.23 -0.26 27.39
C VAL A 116 -7.92 -0.75 26.11
N ASP A 117 -7.18 -1.31 25.15
CA ASP A 117 -7.76 -1.83 23.90
C ASP A 117 -8.63 -3.08 24.12
N LYS A 118 -8.25 -3.97 25.06
CA LYS A 118 -9.12 -5.08 25.49
C LYS A 118 -10.43 -4.55 26.10
N LEU A 119 -10.34 -3.61 27.04
CA LEU A 119 -11.53 -3.01 27.68
C LEU A 119 -12.41 -2.23 26.69
N ARG A 120 -11.84 -1.60 25.66
CA ARG A 120 -12.60 -0.98 24.57
C ARG A 120 -13.38 -2.04 23.79
N LYS A 121 -12.70 -3.09 23.31
CA LYS A 121 -13.32 -4.21 22.58
C LYS A 121 -14.45 -4.85 23.40
N ASP A 122 -14.24 -5.15 24.67
CA ASP A 122 -15.28 -5.73 25.54
C ASP A 122 -16.49 -4.81 25.73
N ARG A 123 -16.27 -3.49 25.82
CA ARG A 123 -17.36 -2.50 25.93
C ARG A 123 -18.10 -2.31 24.61
N ASP A 124 -17.41 -2.35 23.49
CA ASP A 124 -18.02 -2.19 22.17
C ASP A 124 -18.77 -3.47 21.77
N LEU A 125 -18.29 -4.65 22.16
CA LEU A 125 -19.05 -5.92 22.08
C LEU A 125 -20.32 -5.85 22.94
N LYS A 126 -20.25 -5.38 24.19
CA LYS A 126 -21.43 -5.20 25.05
C LYS A 126 -22.43 -4.19 24.47
N ARG A 127 -21.95 -3.06 23.92
CA ARG A 127 -22.78 -2.07 23.23
C ARG A 127 -23.46 -2.64 22.00
N SER A 128 -22.71 -3.36 21.16
CA SER A 128 -23.23 -4.02 19.96
C SER A 128 -24.28 -5.07 20.30
N TRP A 129 -24.04 -5.88 21.34
CA TRP A 129 -25.00 -6.88 21.82
C TRP A 129 -26.28 -6.23 22.37
N VAL A 130 -26.19 -5.18 23.19
CA VAL A 130 -27.37 -4.43 23.65
C VAL A 130 -28.13 -3.82 22.48
N MET A 131 -27.43 -3.18 21.53
CA MET A 131 -28.04 -2.57 20.34
C MET A 131 -28.75 -3.62 19.47
N GLN A 132 -28.13 -4.78 19.26
CA GLN A 132 -28.72 -5.90 18.53
C GLN A 132 -29.96 -6.46 19.26
N LYS A 133 -29.92 -6.57 20.59
CA LYS A 133 -31.07 -7.02 21.39
C LYS A 133 -32.23 -6.02 21.31
N CYS A 134 -31.97 -4.73 21.50
CA CYS A 134 -32.99 -3.68 21.37
C CYS A 134 -33.55 -3.62 19.93
N GLN A 135 -32.73 -3.86 18.90
CA GLN A 135 -33.21 -3.94 17.52
C GLN A 135 -34.09 -5.17 17.28
N ALA A 136 -33.74 -6.32 17.86
CA ALA A 136 -34.57 -7.53 17.76
C ALA A 136 -35.91 -7.36 18.49
N GLU A 137 -35.90 -6.78 19.69
CA GLU A 137 -37.10 -6.42 20.46
C GLU A 137 -37.96 -5.40 19.72
N ALA A 138 -37.37 -4.36 19.11
CA ALA A 138 -38.09 -3.37 18.30
C ALA A 138 -38.80 -4.03 17.10
N ARG A 139 -38.10 -4.84 16.31
CA ARG A 139 -38.70 -5.59 15.19
C ARG A 139 -39.82 -6.53 15.64
N GLN A 140 -39.65 -7.20 16.78
CA GLN A 140 -40.69 -8.08 17.31
C GLN A 140 -41.92 -7.28 17.77
N ASN A 141 -41.72 -6.08 18.32
CA ASN A 141 -42.81 -5.19 18.72
C ASN A 141 -43.52 -4.57 17.50
N GLU A 142 -42.80 -4.23 16.43
CA GLU A 142 -43.37 -3.79 15.15
C GLU A 142 -44.28 -4.86 14.55
N ILE A 143 -43.83 -6.13 14.51
CA ILE A 143 -44.65 -7.27 14.04
C ILE A 143 -45.90 -7.43 14.90
N LYS A 144 -45.76 -7.49 16.23
CA LYS A 144 -46.90 -7.62 17.15
C LYS A 144 -47.88 -6.45 17.08
N GLN A 145 -47.40 -5.23 16.83
CA GLN A 145 -48.28 -4.08 16.65
C GLN A 145 -49.09 -4.21 15.35
N GLY A 146 -48.46 -4.67 14.26
CA GLY A 146 -49.16 -5.03 13.03
C GLY A 146 -50.24 -6.10 13.26
N GLU A 147 -49.90 -7.20 13.95
CA GLU A 147 -50.87 -8.25 14.33
C GLU A 147 -52.04 -7.68 15.17
N ILE A 148 -51.78 -6.78 16.12
CA ILE A 148 -52.81 -6.11 16.92
C ILE A 148 -53.70 -5.24 16.02
N ASP A 149 -53.11 -4.43 15.14
CA ASP A 149 -53.84 -3.50 14.28
C ASP A 149 -54.70 -4.25 13.24
N GLU A 150 -54.23 -5.40 12.72
CA GLU A 150 -55.00 -6.31 11.88
C GLU A 150 -56.18 -6.95 12.63
N LEU A 151 -55.94 -7.45 13.86
CA LEU A 151 -57.00 -8.05 14.69
C LEU A 151 -58.06 -7.02 15.11
N VAL A 152 -57.67 -5.78 15.38
CA VAL A 152 -58.60 -4.68 15.68
C VAL A 152 -59.48 -4.39 14.46
N GLN A 153 -58.90 -4.27 13.27
CA GLN A 153 -59.66 -4.06 12.02
C GLN A 153 -60.65 -5.21 11.75
N GLU A 154 -60.24 -6.46 11.97
CA GLU A 154 -61.13 -7.61 11.80
C GLU A 154 -62.27 -7.62 12.83
N LEU A 155 -61.99 -7.29 14.09
CA LEU A 155 -63.02 -7.14 15.13
C LEU A 155 -64.02 -6.04 14.78
N GLU A 156 -63.56 -4.88 14.31
CA GLU A 156 -64.45 -3.81 13.84
C GLU A 156 -65.32 -4.25 12.66
N ARG A 157 -64.72 -4.91 11.66
CA ARG A 157 -65.43 -5.46 10.49
C ARG A 157 -66.50 -6.46 10.91
N LEU A 158 -66.18 -7.37 11.83
CA LEU A 158 -67.11 -8.36 12.38
C LEU A 158 -68.22 -7.71 13.20
N GLN A 159 -67.94 -6.71 14.03
CA GLN A 159 -68.96 -5.95 14.77
C GLN A 159 -69.92 -5.20 13.83
N VAL A 160 -69.41 -4.57 12.77
CA VAL A 160 -70.26 -3.92 11.75
C VAL A 160 -71.13 -4.95 11.05
N ARG A 161 -70.57 -6.09 10.64
CA ARG A 161 -71.32 -7.20 10.03
C ARG A 161 -72.38 -7.76 10.98
N GLN A 162 -72.06 -7.95 12.26
CA GLN A 162 -73.01 -8.40 13.29
C GLN A 162 -74.19 -7.43 13.43
N LYS A 163 -73.93 -6.12 13.55
CA LYS A 163 -74.96 -5.07 13.61
C LYS A 163 -75.83 -5.04 12.35
N GLN A 164 -75.25 -5.23 11.17
CA GLN A 164 -75.99 -5.34 9.91
C GLN A 164 -76.87 -6.60 9.85
N LEU A 165 -76.33 -7.75 10.28
CA LEU A 165 -77.08 -9.02 10.34
C LEU A 165 -78.22 -8.96 11.34
N GLN A 166 -78.01 -8.41 12.54
CA GLN A 166 -79.08 -8.17 13.52
C GLN A 166 -80.20 -7.30 12.94
N LYS A 167 -79.88 -6.23 12.20
CA LYS A 167 -80.88 -5.41 11.48
C LYS A 167 -81.62 -6.20 10.40
N LYS A 168 -80.95 -7.09 9.66
CA LYS A 168 -81.58 -7.97 8.65
C LYS A 168 -82.50 -9.01 9.30
N VAL A 169 -82.04 -9.66 10.39
CA VAL A 169 -82.85 -10.62 11.17
C VAL A 169 -84.09 -9.95 11.73
N ALA A 170 -83.96 -8.76 12.35
CA ALA A 170 -85.11 -8.02 12.89
C ALA A 170 -86.14 -7.65 11.80
N LYS A 171 -85.69 -7.27 10.59
CA LYS A 171 -86.58 -7.04 9.44
C LYS A 171 -87.26 -8.33 8.96
N ASN A 172 -86.49 -9.41 8.84
CA ASN A 172 -86.98 -10.67 8.28
C ASN A 172 -87.90 -11.43 9.25
N LYS A 173 -87.74 -11.23 10.57
CA LYS A 173 -88.59 -11.83 11.60
C LYS A 173 -90.08 -11.51 11.42
N MET A 174 -90.41 -10.31 10.93
CA MET A 174 -91.79 -9.95 10.60
C MET A 174 -92.39 -10.84 9.50
N PHE A 175 -91.58 -11.29 8.54
CA PHE A 175 -92.00 -12.23 7.50
C PHE A 175 -92.02 -13.68 8.02
N GLU A 176 -91.08 -14.06 8.89
CA GLU A 176 -91.09 -15.36 9.58
C GLU A 176 -92.36 -15.54 10.43
N ASP A 177 -92.67 -14.56 11.28
CA ASP A 177 -93.87 -14.54 12.12
C ASP A 177 -95.17 -14.54 11.29
N TYR A 178 -95.16 -13.91 10.10
CA TYR A 178 -96.28 -13.95 9.15
C TYR A 178 -96.39 -15.32 8.48
N LEU A 179 -95.30 -15.87 7.96
CA LEU A 179 -95.27 -17.16 7.28
C LEU A 179 -95.70 -18.29 8.22
N MET A 180 -95.23 -18.29 9.46
CA MET A 180 -95.68 -19.24 10.48
C MET A 180 -97.18 -19.14 10.78
N LYS A 181 -97.74 -17.92 10.84
CA LYS A 181 -99.19 -17.73 10.97
C LYS A 181 -99.96 -18.27 9.76
N THR A 182 -99.44 -18.08 8.54
CA THR A 182 -100.08 -18.62 7.33
C THR A 182 -99.96 -20.13 7.20
N ILE A 183 -98.85 -20.74 7.63
CA ILE A 183 -98.67 -22.20 7.68
C ILE A 183 -99.69 -22.81 8.66
N ASN A 184 -99.85 -22.21 9.84
CA ASN A 184 -100.85 -22.64 10.84
C ASN A 184 -102.31 -22.48 10.38
N GLN A 185 -102.56 -21.79 9.27
CA GLN A 185 -103.89 -21.57 8.68
C GLN A 185 -104.09 -22.36 7.36
N LEU A 186 -103.07 -23.08 6.89
CA LEU A 186 -103.09 -23.75 5.60
C LEU A 186 -103.69 -25.16 5.71
N PRO A 187 -104.71 -25.52 4.91
CA PRO A 187 -105.26 -26.88 4.91
C PRO A 187 -104.19 -27.93 4.57
N GLU A 188 -104.25 -29.09 5.23
CA GLU A 188 -103.26 -30.19 5.08
C GLU A 188 -103.07 -30.62 3.62
N GLU A 189 -104.12 -30.55 2.80
CA GLU A 189 -104.10 -30.83 1.35
C GLU A 189 -103.06 -30.01 0.55
N ASN A 190 -102.58 -28.89 1.09
CA ASN A 190 -101.53 -28.05 0.48
C ASN A 190 -100.13 -28.31 1.06
N GLN A 191 -100.01 -29.13 2.11
CA GLN A 191 -98.73 -29.53 2.70
C GLN A 191 -98.06 -30.65 1.88
N ASP A 192 -98.83 -31.44 1.14
CA ASP A 192 -98.40 -32.52 0.24
C ASP A 192 -97.70 -32.05 -1.06
N GLY A 193 -97.07 -30.87 -1.05
CA GLY A 193 -96.29 -30.30 -2.16
C GLY A 193 -94.92 -30.96 -2.39
N GLU A 194 -94.64 -32.12 -1.78
CA GLU A 194 -93.28 -32.67 -1.63
C GLU A 194 -92.59 -33.02 -2.96
N ARG A 195 -93.37 -33.30 -4.02
CA ARG A 195 -92.87 -33.73 -5.35
C ARG A 195 -92.90 -32.68 -6.46
N SER A 196 -93.57 -31.53 -6.29
CA SER A 196 -93.66 -30.52 -7.37
C SER A 196 -93.74 -29.06 -6.86
N CYS A 197 -93.12 -28.76 -5.71
CA CYS A 197 -92.95 -27.37 -5.31
C CYS A 197 -91.91 -26.67 -6.23
N PRO A 198 -92.30 -25.71 -7.09
CA PRO A 198 -91.39 -25.07 -8.03
C PRO A 198 -90.27 -24.28 -7.34
N ILE A 199 -90.52 -23.83 -6.09
CA ILE A 199 -89.51 -23.18 -5.25
C ILE A 199 -88.36 -24.14 -4.93
N LYS A 200 -88.65 -25.41 -4.63
CA LYS A 200 -87.63 -26.44 -4.36
C LYS A 200 -86.78 -26.73 -5.60
N ALA A 201 -87.38 -26.76 -6.78
CA ALA A 201 -86.67 -26.90 -8.05
C ALA A 201 -85.77 -25.68 -8.38
N ILE A 202 -86.22 -24.46 -8.07
CA ILE A 202 -85.42 -23.23 -8.21
C ILE A 202 -84.23 -23.24 -7.24
N ILE A 203 -84.44 -23.65 -5.98
CA ILE A 203 -83.38 -23.79 -4.97
C ILE A 203 -82.33 -24.81 -5.44
N GLN A 204 -82.75 -26.02 -5.83
CA GLN A 204 -81.84 -27.05 -6.35
C GLN A 204 -81.05 -26.59 -7.57
N ARG A 205 -81.69 -25.86 -8.50
CA ARG A 205 -80.99 -25.29 -9.66
C ARG A 205 -79.96 -24.22 -9.24
N HIS A 206 -80.28 -23.38 -8.27
CA HIS A 206 -79.34 -22.41 -7.73
C HIS A 206 -78.16 -23.10 -7.03
N GLU A 207 -78.41 -24.12 -6.22
CA GLU A 207 -77.38 -24.93 -5.56
C GLU A 207 -76.41 -25.52 -6.58
N ILE A 208 -76.92 -26.21 -7.61
CA ILE A 208 -76.11 -26.81 -8.70
C ILE A 208 -75.28 -25.74 -9.44
N LEU A 209 -75.89 -24.60 -9.80
CA LEU A 209 -75.18 -23.51 -10.47
C LEU A 209 -74.12 -22.86 -9.57
N SER A 210 -74.40 -22.71 -8.27
CA SER A 210 -73.45 -22.14 -7.30
C SER A 210 -72.27 -23.07 -7.04
N ALA A 211 -72.52 -24.38 -6.94
CA ALA A 211 -71.47 -25.41 -6.82
C ALA A 211 -70.58 -25.41 -8.07
N SER A 212 -71.18 -25.51 -9.26
CA SER A 212 -70.47 -25.47 -10.54
C SER A 212 -69.65 -24.18 -10.72
N ASN A 213 -70.19 -23.02 -10.36
CA ASN A 213 -69.46 -21.75 -10.39
C ASN A 213 -68.30 -21.73 -9.38
N SER A 214 -68.48 -22.31 -8.18
CA SER A 214 -67.40 -22.42 -7.18
C SER A 214 -66.28 -23.37 -7.64
N ASP A 215 -66.62 -24.42 -8.39
CA ASP A 215 -65.66 -25.35 -8.97
C ASP A 215 -64.89 -24.69 -10.12
N LEU A 216 -65.59 -23.96 -11.01
CA LEU A 216 -64.96 -23.17 -12.08
C LEU A 216 -64.03 -22.09 -11.51
N ALA A 217 -64.43 -21.39 -10.45
CA ALA A 217 -63.57 -20.40 -9.78
C ALA A 217 -62.32 -21.06 -9.18
N ARG A 218 -62.45 -22.27 -8.62
CA ARG A 218 -61.33 -23.04 -8.07
C ARG A 218 -60.38 -23.54 -9.16
N THR A 219 -60.89 -24.03 -10.29
CA THR A 219 -60.04 -24.45 -11.41
C THR A 219 -59.31 -23.26 -12.03
N LEU A 220 -59.98 -22.11 -12.19
CA LEU A 220 -59.34 -20.87 -12.65
C LEU A 220 -58.22 -20.43 -11.70
N ALA A 221 -58.43 -20.45 -10.38
CA ALA A 221 -57.36 -20.16 -9.42
C ALA A 221 -56.16 -21.11 -9.59
N THR A 222 -56.40 -22.43 -9.64
CA THR A 222 -55.30 -23.41 -9.82
C THR A 222 -54.55 -23.27 -11.15
N LEU A 223 -55.23 -22.83 -12.21
CA LEU A 223 -54.61 -22.54 -13.51
C LEU A 223 -53.80 -21.25 -13.48
N SER A 224 -54.26 -20.21 -12.76
CA SER A 224 -53.50 -18.99 -12.52
C SER A 224 -52.23 -19.27 -11.71
N ASP A 225 -52.32 -20.02 -10.61
CA ASP A 225 -51.16 -20.42 -9.80
C ASP A 225 -50.12 -21.21 -10.62
N LEU A 226 -50.59 -22.07 -11.54
CA LEU A 226 -49.71 -22.82 -12.45
C LEU A 226 -49.08 -21.89 -13.50
N HIS A 227 -49.83 -20.93 -14.03
CA HIS A 227 -49.34 -19.94 -14.98
C HIS A 227 -48.25 -19.06 -14.36
N GLU A 228 -48.46 -18.57 -13.13
CA GLU A 228 -47.46 -17.78 -12.40
C GLU A 228 -46.18 -18.58 -12.13
N LYS A 229 -46.28 -19.86 -11.74
CA LYS A 229 -45.11 -20.74 -11.57
C LYS A 229 -44.32 -20.90 -12.87
N VAL A 230 -45.00 -21.19 -13.99
CA VAL A 230 -44.35 -21.33 -15.30
C VAL A 230 -43.74 -20.01 -15.79
N GLN A 231 -44.35 -18.86 -15.48
CA GLN A 231 -43.75 -17.55 -15.75
C GLN A 231 -42.46 -17.34 -14.93
N LEU A 232 -42.47 -17.63 -13.63
CA LEU A 232 -41.30 -17.50 -12.76
C LEU A 232 -40.15 -18.44 -13.19
N GLU A 233 -40.45 -19.68 -13.57
CA GLU A 233 -39.47 -20.62 -14.13
C GLU A 233 -38.86 -20.11 -15.45
N LEU A 234 -39.69 -19.54 -16.33
CA LEU A 234 -39.24 -18.93 -17.59
C LEU A 234 -38.37 -17.70 -17.36
N GLU A 235 -38.70 -16.85 -16.38
CA GLU A 235 -37.89 -15.69 -16.01
C GLU A 235 -36.55 -16.08 -15.39
N ALA A 236 -36.54 -17.10 -14.51
CA ALA A 236 -35.31 -17.66 -13.96
C ALA A 236 -34.39 -18.21 -15.06
N LEU A 237 -34.94 -18.99 -16.01
CA LEU A 237 -34.19 -19.54 -17.13
C LEU A 237 -33.66 -18.44 -18.08
N ARG A 238 -34.43 -17.38 -18.30
CA ARG A 238 -33.97 -16.20 -19.06
C ARG A 238 -32.79 -15.53 -18.36
N LEU A 239 -32.88 -15.28 -17.06
CA LEU A 239 -31.80 -14.66 -16.28
C LEU A 239 -30.54 -15.54 -16.28
N GLU A 240 -30.68 -16.85 -16.20
CA GLU A 240 -29.55 -17.78 -16.30
C GLU A 240 -28.88 -17.68 -17.67
N HIS A 241 -29.66 -17.74 -18.77
CA HIS A 241 -29.12 -17.59 -20.12
C HIS A 241 -28.47 -16.22 -20.36
N GLU A 242 -29.01 -15.14 -19.81
CA GLU A 242 -28.37 -13.82 -19.89
C GLU A 242 -27.04 -13.80 -19.12
N THR A 243 -26.98 -14.43 -17.97
CA THR A 243 -25.76 -14.58 -17.15
C THR A 243 -24.71 -15.41 -17.90
N GLN A 244 -25.09 -16.58 -18.43
CA GLN A 244 -24.22 -17.43 -19.26
C GLN A 244 -23.69 -16.67 -20.49
N ARG A 245 -24.55 -15.92 -21.19
CA ARG A 245 -24.17 -15.08 -22.33
C ARG A 245 -23.16 -14.00 -21.94
N LEU A 246 -23.31 -13.37 -20.77
CA LEU A 246 -22.35 -12.38 -20.26
C LEU A 246 -20.99 -13.01 -19.92
N VAL A 247 -20.98 -14.18 -19.28
CA VAL A 247 -19.75 -14.95 -18.99
C VAL A 247 -19.02 -15.29 -20.30
N LEU A 248 -19.70 -15.92 -21.26
CA LEU A 248 -19.12 -16.27 -22.57
C LEU A 248 -18.61 -15.04 -23.33
N THR A 249 -19.33 -13.91 -23.27
CA THR A 249 -18.89 -12.64 -23.88
C THR A 249 -17.61 -12.11 -23.21
N SER A 250 -17.50 -12.24 -21.89
CA SER A 250 -16.32 -11.83 -21.14
C SER A 250 -15.09 -12.70 -21.48
N GLU A 251 -15.27 -14.02 -21.57
CA GLU A 251 -14.24 -14.98 -21.97
C GLU A 251 -13.77 -14.73 -23.41
N LEU A 252 -14.70 -14.51 -24.35
CA LEU A 252 -14.40 -14.13 -25.73
C LEU A 252 -13.56 -12.84 -25.77
N SER A 253 -13.92 -11.83 -24.96
CA SER A 253 -13.14 -10.59 -24.86
C SER A 253 -11.72 -10.81 -24.31
N GLN A 254 -11.55 -11.75 -23.38
CA GLN A 254 -10.24 -12.12 -22.82
C GLN A 254 -9.38 -12.86 -23.84
N LEU A 255 -9.94 -13.85 -24.54
CA LEU A 255 -9.26 -14.58 -25.62
C LEU A 255 -8.88 -13.64 -26.77
N GLN A 256 -9.75 -12.69 -27.12
CA GLN A 256 -9.43 -11.67 -28.12
C GLN A 256 -8.26 -10.77 -27.69
N ARG A 257 -8.22 -10.31 -26.43
CA ARG A 257 -7.07 -9.56 -25.89
C ARG A 257 -5.79 -10.38 -25.91
N GLN A 258 -5.84 -11.67 -25.58
CA GLN A 258 -4.69 -12.56 -25.64
C GLN A 258 -4.18 -12.72 -27.07
N ARG A 259 -5.08 -12.96 -28.04
CA ARG A 259 -4.76 -13.00 -29.46
C ARG A 259 -4.08 -11.71 -29.93
N ASP A 260 -4.60 -10.56 -29.54
CA ASP A 260 -4.10 -9.26 -29.99
C ASP A 260 -2.74 -8.92 -29.37
N ASN A 261 -2.52 -9.28 -28.10
CA ASN A 261 -1.20 -9.22 -27.45
C ASN A 261 -0.16 -10.11 -28.17
N MET A 262 -0.51 -11.35 -28.51
CA MET A 262 0.39 -12.25 -29.24
C MET A 262 0.67 -11.75 -30.67
N LYS A 263 -0.33 -11.16 -31.35
CA LYS A 263 -0.12 -10.50 -32.64
C LYS A 263 0.83 -9.31 -32.54
N GLU A 264 0.72 -8.49 -31.49
CA GLU A 264 1.59 -7.33 -31.33
C GLU A 264 3.04 -7.75 -31.04
N LYS A 265 3.24 -8.76 -30.18
CA LYS A 265 4.57 -9.37 -29.96
C LYS A 265 5.18 -9.94 -31.23
N ASN A 266 4.38 -10.59 -32.10
CA ASN A 266 4.88 -11.08 -33.37
C ASN A 266 5.34 -9.93 -34.29
N LYS A 267 4.58 -8.83 -34.38
CA LYS A 267 5.02 -7.63 -35.12
C LYS A 267 6.31 -7.04 -34.55
N GLU A 268 6.42 -6.95 -33.22
CA GLU A 268 7.62 -6.44 -32.55
C GLU A 268 8.85 -7.31 -32.90
N LEU A 269 8.70 -8.63 -32.89
CA LEU A 269 9.74 -9.57 -33.31
C LEU A 269 10.07 -9.43 -34.82
N GLU A 270 9.07 -9.29 -35.69
CA GLU A 270 9.28 -9.04 -37.13
C GLU A 270 10.05 -7.73 -37.38
N LEU A 271 9.70 -6.65 -36.69
CA LEU A 271 10.41 -5.37 -36.74
C LEU A 271 11.86 -5.50 -36.27
N ASN A 272 12.10 -6.19 -35.14
CA ASN A 272 13.45 -6.45 -34.63
C ASN A 272 14.28 -7.31 -35.59
N ILE A 273 13.69 -8.36 -36.18
CA ILE A 273 14.34 -9.20 -37.20
C ILE A 273 14.70 -8.37 -38.44
N ASN A 274 13.80 -7.50 -38.91
CA ASN A 274 14.04 -6.66 -40.08
C ASN A 274 15.09 -5.57 -39.81
N HIS A 275 15.10 -4.98 -38.61
CA HIS A 275 16.15 -4.06 -38.17
C HIS A 275 17.52 -4.75 -38.16
N ASN A 276 17.61 -5.94 -37.54
CA ASN A 276 18.85 -6.72 -37.47
C ASN A 276 19.34 -7.16 -38.86
N LYS A 277 18.43 -7.56 -39.76
CA LYS A 277 18.75 -7.84 -41.18
C LYS A 277 19.31 -6.61 -41.89
N GLY A 278 18.67 -5.45 -41.74
CA GLY A 278 19.14 -4.20 -42.33
C GLY A 278 20.54 -3.81 -41.83
N HIS A 279 20.78 -3.93 -40.52
CA HIS A 279 22.08 -3.69 -39.90
C HIS A 279 23.16 -4.68 -40.39
N PHE A 280 22.84 -5.97 -40.53
CA PHE A 280 23.75 -6.96 -41.10
C PHE A 280 24.09 -6.67 -42.58
N ILE A 281 23.09 -6.31 -43.40
CA ILE A 281 23.30 -5.92 -44.81
C ILE A 281 24.20 -4.68 -44.88
N PHE A 282 23.99 -3.68 -44.02
CA PHE A 282 24.83 -2.49 -43.95
C PHE A 282 26.29 -2.83 -43.59
N GLN A 283 26.52 -3.58 -42.50
CA GLN A 283 27.89 -3.97 -42.11
C GLN A 283 28.57 -4.87 -43.15
N SER A 284 27.81 -5.76 -43.79
CA SER A 284 28.33 -6.62 -44.87
C SER A 284 28.73 -5.79 -46.09
N GLY A 285 27.90 -4.81 -46.47
CA GLY A 285 28.19 -3.87 -47.55
C GLY A 285 29.40 -2.98 -47.27
N GLU A 286 29.53 -2.44 -46.06
CA GLU A 286 30.69 -1.65 -45.63
C GLU A 286 31.98 -2.48 -45.68
N ARG A 287 31.96 -3.70 -45.13
CA ARG A 287 33.09 -4.65 -45.22
C ARG A 287 33.42 -5.03 -46.66
N GLY A 288 32.42 -5.28 -47.50
CA GLY A 288 32.60 -5.56 -48.93
C GLY A 288 33.24 -4.40 -49.68
N SER A 289 32.80 -3.16 -49.40
CA SER A 289 33.38 -1.96 -49.98
C SER A 289 34.83 -1.72 -49.53
N LEU A 290 35.15 -2.03 -48.27
CA LEU A 290 36.53 -1.96 -47.76
C LEU A 290 37.42 -2.99 -48.47
N LEU A 291 36.96 -4.25 -48.59
CA LEU A 291 37.69 -5.31 -49.28
C LEU A 291 37.93 -4.98 -50.76
N LEU A 292 36.94 -4.41 -51.43
CA LEU A 292 37.07 -3.96 -52.82
C LEU A 292 38.10 -2.82 -52.92
N ALA A 293 38.03 -1.81 -52.04
CA ALA A 293 39.02 -0.73 -52.03
C ALA A 293 40.45 -1.24 -51.78
N ILE A 294 40.63 -2.24 -50.89
CA ILE A 294 41.95 -2.87 -50.67
C ILE A 294 42.41 -3.63 -51.93
N ALA A 295 41.52 -4.30 -52.64
CA ALA A 295 41.85 -4.96 -53.91
C ALA A 295 42.26 -3.93 -54.99
N ASP A 296 41.47 -2.87 -55.17
CA ASP A 296 41.74 -1.77 -56.10
C ASP A 296 43.07 -1.05 -55.80
N LEU A 297 43.43 -0.87 -54.52
CA LEU A 297 44.73 -0.32 -54.13
C LEU A 297 45.86 -1.32 -54.34
N ALA A 298 45.65 -2.63 -54.07
CA ALA A 298 46.66 -3.66 -54.28
C ALA A 298 47.03 -3.81 -55.77
N GLU A 299 46.07 -3.66 -56.68
CA GLU A 299 46.31 -3.63 -58.13
C GLU A 299 47.18 -2.42 -58.53
N ARG A 300 46.95 -1.25 -57.92
CA ARG A 300 47.70 -0.02 -58.22
C ARG A 300 49.09 0.04 -57.56
N CYS A 301 49.26 -0.63 -56.44
CA CYS A 301 50.48 -0.71 -55.65
C CYS A 301 51.19 -2.06 -55.84
N TYR A 302 50.94 -2.75 -56.95
CA TYR A 302 51.51 -4.08 -57.20
C TYR A 302 53.04 -4.05 -57.24
N VAL A 303 53.65 -5.03 -56.58
CA VAL A 303 55.09 -5.26 -56.61
C VAL A 303 55.37 -6.73 -56.94
N GLU A 304 56.15 -6.96 -58.00
CA GLU A 304 56.40 -8.29 -58.57
C GLU A 304 56.97 -9.32 -57.57
N ARG A 305 57.65 -8.86 -56.51
CA ARG A 305 58.20 -9.71 -55.43
C ARG A 305 57.15 -10.48 -54.62
N TYR A 306 55.88 -10.08 -54.69
CA TYR A 306 54.78 -10.69 -53.92
C TYR A 306 53.98 -11.78 -54.65
N GLY A 307 54.23 -12.01 -55.94
CA GLY A 307 53.55 -13.03 -56.74
C GLY A 307 52.13 -12.66 -57.20
N PRO A 308 51.39 -13.60 -57.83
CA PRO A 308 50.13 -13.31 -58.52
C PRO A 308 49.02 -12.76 -57.60
N LEU A 309 48.44 -11.62 -57.99
CA LEU A 309 47.51 -10.87 -57.16
C LEU A 309 46.22 -11.62 -56.77
N GLN A 310 45.79 -12.60 -57.58
CA GLN A 310 44.62 -13.43 -57.31
C GLN A 310 44.84 -14.45 -56.18
N GLU A 311 46.07 -14.88 -55.93
CA GLU A 311 46.40 -15.93 -54.95
C GLU A 311 46.81 -15.34 -53.58
N MET A 312 47.10 -14.05 -53.52
CA MET A 312 47.48 -13.34 -52.29
C MET A 312 46.32 -13.18 -51.30
N GLY A 313 46.58 -13.51 -50.03
CA GLY A 313 45.69 -13.21 -48.91
C GLY A 313 45.57 -11.72 -48.59
N LEU A 314 44.48 -11.33 -47.91
CA LEU A 314 44.16 -9.93 -47.60
C LEU A 314 45.26 -9.18 -46.85
N PHE A 315 45.86 -9.80 -45.83
CA PHE A 315 46.93 -9.20 -45.05
C PHE A 315 48.18 -8.96 -45.90
N SER A 316 48.59 -9.94 -46.72
CA SER A 316 49.71 -9.81 -47.65
C SER A 316 49.50 -8.69 -48.68
N LYS A 317 48.25 -8.44 -49.11
CA LYS A 317 47.91 -7.27 -49.95
C LYS A 317 48.09 -5.95 -49.21
N LEU A 318 47.68 -5.87 -47.94
CA LEU A 318 47.88 -4.68 -47.10
C LEU A 318 49.37 -4.42 -46.81
N ASP A 319 50.14 -5.47 -46.49
CA ASP A 319 51.59 -5.37 -46.24
C ASP A 319 52.33 -4.87 -47.50
N MET A 320 51.98 -5.38 -48.68
CA MET A 320 52.51 -4.90 -49.97
C MET A 320 52.15 -3.43 -50.24
N ILE A 321 50.89 -3.03 -50.04
CA ILE A 321 50.46 -1.62 -50.18
C ILE A 321 51.24 -0.74 -49.19
N GLN A 322 51.42 -1.18 -47.95
CA GLN A 322 52.19 -0.45 -46.94
C GLN A 322 53.66 -0.29 -47.36
N GLU A 323 54.33 -1.37 -47.77
CA GLU A 323 55.74 -1.34 -48.18
C GLU A 323 55.93 -0.44 -49.41
N PHE A 324 55.05 -0.53 -50.41
CA PHE A 324 55.04 0.36 -51.58
C PHE A 324 54.85 1.83 -51.18
N MET A 325 53.92 2.13 -50.27
CA MET A 325 53.71 3.50 -49.77
C MET A 325 54.93 4.02 -49.00
N THR A 326 55.58 3.21 -48.16
CA THR A 326 56.80 3.63 -47.45
C THR A 326 57.95 3.86 -48.42
N GLU A 327 58.16 2.97 -49.39
CA GLU A 327 59.19 3.09 -50.43
C GLU A 327 58.99 4.39 -51.25
N LYS A 328 57.76 4.67 -51.70
CA LYS A 328 57.44 5.93 -52.41
C LYS A 328 57.59 7.17 -51.54
N MET A 329 57.21 7.10 -50.26
CA MET A 329 57.37 8.22 -49.32
C MET A 329 58.85 8.51 -49.01
N GLU A 330 59.70 7.48 -48.95
CA GLU A 330 61.15 7.65 -48.79
C GLU A 330 61.78 8.27 -50.04
N ILE A 331 61.38 7.84 -51.23
CA ILE A 331 61.77 8.47 -52.50
C ILE A 331 61.31 9.94 -52.56
N GLU A 332 60.10 10.28 -52.10
CA GLU A 332 59.60 11.66 -52.05
C GLU A 332 60.40 12.52 -51.05
N LYS A 333 60.74 11.98 -49.87
CA LYS A 333 61.61 12.66 -48.89
C LYS A 333 63.01 12.91 -49.42
N LEU A 334 63.59 11.96 -50.16
CA LEU A 334 64.90 12.08 -50.82
C LEU A 334 64.90 13.11 -51.96
N THR A 335 63.76 13.32 -52.63
CA THR A 335 63.62 14.30 -53.73
C THR A 335 63.20 15.70 -53.27
N THR A 336 62.71 15.85 -52.03
CA THR A 336 62.17 17.13 -51.51
C THR A 336 63.15 17.90 -50.60
N GLN A 337 64.39 17.43 -50.43
CA GLN A 337 65.49 18.22 -49.83
C GLN A 337 66.59 18.55 -50.88
N PRO A 338 67.27 19.71 -50.80
CA PRO A 338 67.20 20.63 -51.95
C PRO A 338 68.48 20.88 -52.77
N GLY A 339 68.26 21.26 -54.04
CA GLY A 339 69.09 22.22 -54.79
C GLY A 339 68.88 22.16 -56.32
N GLY A 340 68.50 23.22 -57.05
CA GLY A 340 68.01 24.56 -56.69
C GLY A 340 67.99 25.55 -57.89
N CYS A 341 66.98 26.43 -58.00
CA CYS A 341 66.83 27.57 -58.96
C CYS A 341 66.65 27.22 -60.48
N ARG A 342 65.97 28.00 -61.36
CA ARG A 342 65.18 29.27 -61.27
C ARG A 342 64.32 29.55 -62.54
N THR A 343 63.22 30.32 -62.38
CA THR A 343 62.51 31.19 -63.40
C THR A 343 61.86 30.54 -64.64
N SER A 344 60.78 31.06 -65.29
CA SER A 344 60.08 32.37 -65.28
C SER A 344 58.54 32.29 -65.59
N ARG A 345 57.84 33.45 -65.51
CA ARG A 345 56.37 33.73 -65.72
C ARG A 345 56.02 33.99 -67.22
N PRO A 346 54.74 34.21 -67.70
CA PRO A 346 53.57 34.86 -67.02
C PRO A 346 52.12 34.32 -67.33
N ARG A 347 51.09 35.05 -66.84
CA ARG A 347 49.61 34.79 -66.93
C ARG A 347 48.94 35.47 -68.15
N PRO A 348 47.67 35.13 -68.47
CA PRO A 348 46.51 36.02 -68.18
C PRO A 348 45.29 35.29 -67.57
N ARG A 349 44.66 35.77 -66.49
CA ARG A 349 43.42 36.62 -66.39
C ARG A 349 42.12 36.01 -66.96
N GLY A 350 41.13 35.79 -66.08
CA GLY A 350 39.72 35.52 -66.42
C GLY A 350 38.86 35.16 -65.18
N SER A 351 37.87 35.99 -64.85
CA SER A 351 36.82 35.78 -63.81
C SER A 351 35.49 36.31 -64.39
N PRO A 352 34.31 36.25 -63.72
CA PRO A 352 33.80 35.35 -62.67
C PRO A 352 32.32 34.86 -62.92
N ARG A 353 31.80 33.95 -62.10
CA ARG A 353 30.34 33.75 -61.77
C ARG A 353 30.28 32.78 -60.56
N ARG A 354 29.75 33.06 -59.37
CA ARG A 354 28.56 33.80 -58.86
C ARG A 354 27.22 33.08 -59.10
N GLN A 355 26.74 32.36 -58.06
CA GLN A 355 25.37 32.34 -57.49
C GLN A 355 25.22 31.13 -56.51
N LYS A 356 24.35 31.11 -55.49
CA LYS A 356 23.86 32.14 -54.55
C LYS A 356 22.92 31.44 -53.52
N VAL A 357 22.98 31.80 -52.22
CA VAL A 357 21.90 31.66 -51.19
C VAL A 357 21.43 30.22 -50.86
N GLY A 358 21.15 29.83 -49.61
CA GLY A 358 21.22 30.54 -48.33
C GLY A 358 20.75 29.64 -47.16
N PRO A 359 20.79 30.14 -45.91
CA PRO A 359 20.48 29.36 -44.71
C PRO A 359 19.01 29.46 -44.28
N GLY A 360 18.56 28.53 -43.43
CA GLY A 360 17.25 28.59 -42.76
C GLY A 360 17.26 27.93 -41.38
N ARG A 361 17.33 28.74 -40.33
CA ARG A 361 16.84 28.38 -38.98
C ARG A 361 15.55 29.17 -38.77
N GLU A 362 14.45 28.52 -38.45
CA GLU A 362 13.41 29.18 -37.65
C GLU A 362 12.62 28.21 -36.78
N LYS A 363 12.09 28.73 -35.67
CA LYS A 363 11.25 28.03 -34.69
C LYS A 363 9.82 28.55 -34.81
N GLN A 364 8.83 27.68 -34.59
CA GLN A 364 7.49 27.95 -34.05
C GLN A 364 6.83 26.55 -33.84
N GLN A 365 6.25 26.13 -32.69
CA GLN A 365 5.04 26.62 -31.99
C GLN A 365 3.88 26.84 -32.99
N SER A 366 2.69 26.24 -32.90
CA SER A 366 1.97 25.41 -31.90
C SER A 366 1.15 24.34 -32.68
N ASP A 367 0.34 23.40 -32.17
CA ASP A 367 -0.59 23.36 -31.03
C ASP A 367 -0.87 21.90 -30.58
N GLY A 368 -1.49 21.74 -29.40
CA GLY A 368 -1.99 20.43 -28.89
C GLY A 368 -3.34 20.01 -29.50
N PRO A 369 -3.97 18.90 -29.06
CA PRO A 369 -4.33 18.76 -27.63
C PRO A 369 -4.31 17.34 -26.99
N ARG A 370 -4.13 17.33 -25.65
CA ARG A 370 -4.83 16.50 -24.63
C ARG A 370 -4.89 14.97 -24.88
N GLY A 371 -4.07 14.16 -24.18
CA GLY A 371 -4.38 13.68 -22.81
C GLY A 371 -4.34 12.14 -22.78
N ARG A 372 -4.24 11.41 -21.65
CA ARG A 372 -4.21 11.75 -20.22
C ARG A 372 -3.02 11.03 -19.55
N LYS A 373 -2.54 11.55 -18.42
CA LYS A 373 -1.61 10.81 -17.53
C LYS A 373 -2.37 9.74 -16.75
N SER A 374 -1.84 8.52 -16.68
CA SER A 374 -2.22 7.52 -15.67
C SER A 374 -1.08 7.34 -14.67
N SER A 375 -1.39 7.58 -13.39
CA SER A 375 -0.51 7.29 -12.27
C SER A 375 -0.49 5.79 -11.96
N PRO A 376 0.59 5.24 -11.35
CA PRO A 376 0.65 3.84 -10.98
C PRO A 376 -0.33 3.53 -9.85
N PHE A 377 -1.28 2.63 -10.09
CA PHE A 377 -2.19 2.13 -9.06
C PHE A 377 -1.52 0.97 -8.31
N LYS A 378 -1.44 1.07 -6.98
CA LYS A 378 -1.02 -0.03 -6.11
C LYS A 378 -2.00 -1.19 -6.24
N MET A 379 -1.51 -2.40 -6.50
CA MET A 379 -2.27 -3.62 -6.21
C MET A 379 -2.12 -3.96 -4.73
N GLN A 380 -3.21 -3.89 -3.97
CA GLN A 380 -3.35 -4.66 -2.74
C GLN A 380 -3.93 -6.03 -3.12
N ALA A 381 -3.24 -7.11 -2.77
CA ALA A 381 -3.80 -8.45 -2.80
C ALA A 381 -4.59 -8.68 -1.50
N GLY A 382 -5.84 -9.12 -1.58
CA GLY A 382 -6.69 -9.18 -0.39
C GLY A 382 -8.12 -9.67 -0.58
N LEU A 383 -8.32 -10.76 -1.34
CA LEU A 383 -9.49 -11.65 -1.24
C LEU A 383 -8.96 -13.08 -1.49
N GLY A 384 -9.25 -14.11 -0.70
CA GLY A 384 -10.34 -14.24 0.26
C GLY A 384 -11.36 -15.30 -0.18
N PHE A 385 -10.91 -16.40 -0.79
CA PHE A 385 -11.77 -17.52 -1.18
C PHE A 385 -12.19 -18.34 0.04
N SER A 386 -13.38 -18.06 0.58
CA SER A 386 -14.11 -18.99 1.44
C SER A 386 -14.83 -20.04 0.59
N THR A 387 -14.49 -21.31 0.75
CA THR A 387 -15.23 -22.43 0.15
C THR A 387 -16.61 -22.59 0.80
N PRO A 388 -17.67 -22.88 0.02
CA PRO A 388 -18.95 -23.30 0.59
C PRO A 388 -18.87 -24.76 1.09
N PRO A 389 -19.66 -25.15 2.10
CA PRO A 389 -19.68 -26.52 2.62
C PRO A 389 -20.47 -27.46 1.70
N SER A 390 -19.98 -28.69 1.56
CA SER A 390 -20.67 -29.78 0.85
C SER A 390 -21.97 -30.17 1.55
N PRO A 391 -23.06 -30.48 0.82
CA PRO A 391 -24.28 -31.02 1.42
C PRO A 391 -24.09 -32.48 1.86
N ASN A 392 -24.75 -32.86 2.95
CA ASN A 392 -24.71 -34.19 3.53
C ASN A 392 -25.20 -35.26 2.56
N ARG A 393 -24.53 -36.43 2.55
CA ARG A 393 -25.19 -37.67 2.15
C ARG A 393 -26.15 -38.08 3.25
N LEU A 394 -27.40 -38.30 2.87
CA LEU A 394 -28.34 -39.14 3.62
C LEU A 394 -28.08 -40.57 3.17
N ASP A 395 -27.63 -41.42 4.08
CA ASP A 395 -27.64 -42.87 3.88
C ASP A 395 -29.04 -43.39 4.25
N CYS A 396 -29.59 -44.25 3.40
CA CYS A 396 -30.77 -45.09 3.64
C CYS A 396 -30.33 -46.56 3.64
#